data_AF-I4Y585-F1
#
_entry.id   AF-I4Y585-F1
#
_cell.length_a   1.000
_cell.length_b   1.000
_cell.length_c   1.000
_cell.angle_alpha   90.00
_cell.angle_beta   90.00
_cell.angle_gamma   90.00
#
_symmetry.space_group_name_H-M   'P 1'
#
loop_
_entity.id
_entity.type
_entity.pdbx_description
1 polymer ?
#
loop_
_entity_poly.entity_id
_entity_poly.type
_entity_poly.pdbx_seq_one_letter_code
_entity_poly.pdbx_strand_id
1 'polypeptide(L)'
;MLDDLRNSLPDESCSASSAYPPTTTKADTRQDVDGYRLASRIFSSITSYLITHPHLDHLAGLIINSSQKFGSYKSLIGFEKTLKGVELAFGGLLWPALASWSKAGGLVERLQFTQVEPFAKFDVLTPAVTFKCTPFPISHGTIGLVPDARTHAYLQVEKDPNEVYDSIAYFIEFEHQEKNRSFLFWGDVEPDAISTLPRNKPVWIEAAKRFVLGELRWIWIECSYMNNRPNNLLFGHFKPDLLIDELETLAIIVEKFKQLPVEELKNVNATEFSIDEYINESKMKDETQSVSQDSVEDDENGSVPLSQANQASQAVRKALFGGLNHALRIGYNKGFGFFQHTTEKPLDGLVIAITHVKEDPMLGCDVVSETIMRELHSNSSTEDLGVKFYRPKQGERIMF
;
A
#
# COMPACT_ATOMS: atom_id res chain seq x y z
N MET A 1 -14.48 -31.17 13.09
CA MET A 1 -14.39 -30.20 14.22
C MET A 1 -15.48 -29.12 14.13
N LEU A 2 -16.68 -29.47 13.64
CA LEU A 2 -17.85 -28.56 13.54
C LEU A 2 -19.13 -29.16 14.16
N ASP A 3 -19.18 -30.47 14.41
CA ASP A 3 -20.38 -31.13 14.97
C ASP A 3 -20.48 -31.12 16.50
N ASP A 4 -19.38 -30.86 17.22
CA ASP A 4 -19.35 -30.93 18.70
C ASP A 4 -19.88 -29.67 19.41
N LEU A 5 -20.23 -28.59 18.70
CA LEU A 5 -20.65 -27.32 19.31
C LEU A 5 -22.17 -27.18 19.52
N ARG A 6 -22.96 -28.18 19.11
CA ARG A 6 -24.43 -28.11 19.13
C ARG A 6 -25.07 -28.68 20.40
N ASN A 7 -24.36 -29.51 21.17
CA ASN A 7 -24.95 -30.35 22.23
C ASN A 7 -24.72 -29.83 23.67
N SER A 8 -24.30 -28.58 23.86
CA SER A 8 -23.90 -28.04 25.18
C SER A 8 -24.75 -26.86 25.66
N LEU A 9 -26.09 -26.95 25.56
CA LEU A 9 -27.00 -25.99 26.19
C LEU A 9 -27.97 -26.70 27.16
N PRO A 10 -28.15 -26.20 28.40
CA PRO A 10 -29.05 -26.80 29.37
C PRO A 10 -30.53 -26.46 29.10
N ASP A 11 -31.41 -27.43 29.32
CA ASP A 11 -32.86 -27.26 29.38
C ASP A 11 -33.25 -26.53 30.68
N GLU A 12 -33.98 -25.42 30.58
CA GLU A 12 -34.72 -24.86 31.72
C GLU A 12 -36.23 -24.85 31.44
N SER A 13 -36.90 -25.80 32.09
CA SER A 13 -38.34 -25.78 32.36
C SER A 13 -38.63 -24.96 33.61
N CYS A 14 -39.49 -23.93 33.54
CA CYS A 14 -40.53 -23.68 34.57
C CYS A 14 -41.49 -22.51 34.25
N SER A 15 -42.78 -22.86 34.26
CA SER A 15 -44.01 -22.18 34.70
C SER A 15 -44.30 -20.67 34.49
N ALA A 16 -45.45 -20.45 33.83
CA ALA A 16 -46.48 -19.37 33.88
C ALA A 16 -46.52 -18.46 35.14
N SER A 17 -47.07 -17.23 35.15
CA SER A 17 -48.15 -16.60 34.38
C SER A 17 -48.12 -15.06 34.55
N SER A 18 -48.43 -14.27 33.52
CA SER A 18 -49.11 -12.96 33.66
C SER A 18 -49.61 -12.49 32.29
N ALA A 19 -50.91 -12.17 32.23
CA ALA A 19 -51.65 -11.88 31.02
C ALA A 19 -51.50 -10.41 30.60
N TYR A 20 -50.74 -10.18 29.52
CA TYR A 20 -50.88 -9.05 28.61
C TYR A 20 -50.98 -9.62 27.18
N PRO A 21 -51.79 -9.04 26.28
CA PRO A 21 -51.88 -9.53 24.91
C PRO A 21 -50.50 -9.37 24.24
N PRO A 22 -49.86 -10.43 23.74
CA PRO A 22 -48.53 -10.31 23.18
C PRO A 22 -48.63 -9.70 21.78
N THR A 23 -48.37 -8.40 21.67
CA THR A 23 -47.83 -7.84 20.43
C THR A 23 -46.38 -8.30 20.32
N THR A 24 -46.18 -9.54 19.92
CA THR A 24 -44.85 -10.08 19.62
C THR A 24 -44.89 -10.90 18.34
N THR A 25 -44.81 -10.24 17.20
CA THR A 25 -43.80 -10.69 16.23
C THR A 25 -42.45 -10.39 16.87
N LYS A 26 -41.97 -11.26 17.78
CA LYS A 26 -40.55 -11.28 18.13
C LYS A 26 -39.85 -11.49 16.79
N ALA A 27 -39.15 -10.46 16.31
CA ALA A 27 -38.18 -10.67 15.23
C ALA A 27 -37.35 -11.90 15.62
N ASP A 28 -37.10 -12.81 14.68
CA ASP A 28 -36.29 -13.99 14.97
C ASP A 28 -34.84 -13.53 15.22
N THR A 29 -34.55 -13.13 16.46
CA THR A 29 -33.27 -12.55 16.86
C THR A 29 -32.18 -13.63 17.00
N ARG A 30 -32.49 -14.92 16.85
CA ARG A 30 -31.50 -15.98 17.04
C ARG A 30 -30.44 -15.98 15.94
N GLN A 31 -30.87 -15.78 14.70
CA GLN A 31 -29.98 -15.72 13.54
C GLN A 31 -29.08 -14.48 13.59
N ASP A 32 -29.60 -13.38 14.13
CA ASP A 32 -28.88 -12.11 14.30
C ASP A 32 -27.83 -12.20 15.42
N VAL A 33 -28.16 -12.85 16.54
CA VAL A 33 -27.24 -13.08 17.67
C VAL A 33 -26.01 -13.89 17.26
N ASP A 34 -26.17 -14.89 16.39
CA ASP A 34 -25.05 -15.70 15.90
C ASP A 34 -24.12 -14.89 14.97
N GLY A 35 -24.70 -14.00 14.14
CA GLY A 35 -23.94 -13.07 13.28
C GLY A 35 -23.08 -12.10 14.10
N TYR A 36 -23.65 -11.43 15.10
CA TYR A 36 -22.90 -10.53 15.98
C TYR A 36 -21.83 -11.25 16.81
N ARG A 37 -22.09 -12.49 17.25
CA ARG A 37 -21.08 -13.32 17.92
C ARG A 37 -19.91 -13.66 17.00
N LEU A 38 -20.17 -14.00 15.75
CA LEU A 38 -19.12 -14.26 14.77
C LEU A 38 -18.33 -12.99 14.48
N ALA A 39 -18.99 -11.86 14.25
CA ALA A 39 -18.34 -10.56 14.07
C ALA A 39 -17.43 -10.24 15.27
N SER A 40 -17.93 -10.42 16.50
CA SER A 40 -17.14 -10.21 17.71
C SER A 40 -15.90 -11.09 17.77
N ARG A 41 -15.98 -12.35 17.32
CA ARG A 41 -14.80 -13.25 17.25
C ARG A 41 -13.80 -12.74 16.22
N ILE A 42 -14.25 -12.40 15.01
CA ILE A 42 -13.41 -11.85 13.95
C ILE A 42 -12.70 -10.58 14.42
N PHE A 43 -13.44 -9.60 14.93
CA PHE A 43 -12.85 -8.36 15.44
C PHE A 43 -11.91 -8.59 16.61
N SER A 44 -12.17 -9.58 17.47
CA SER A 44 -11.26 -9.95 18.56
C SER A 44 -9.96 -10.59 18.06
N SER A 45 -9.98 -11.24 16.89
CA SER A 45 -8.80 -11.82 16.25
C SER A 45 -7.92 -10.79 15.52
N ILE A 46 -8.42 -9.58 15.25
CA ILE A 46 -7.61 -8.50 14.67
C ILE A 46 -6.69 -7.94 15.75
N THR A 47 -5.38 -8.17 15.62
CA THR A 47 -4.35 -7.70 16.56
C THR A 47 -3.69 -6.40 16.12
N SER A 48 -3.62 -6.15 14.82
CA SER A 48 -2.90 -5.01 14.25
C SER A 48 -3.59 -4.45 13.01
N TYR A 49 -3.46 -3.15 12.79
CA TYR A 49 -3.84 -2.46 11.57
C TYR A 49 -2.59 -1.80 10.96
N LEU A 50 -2.27 -2.17 9.72
CA LEU A 50 -1.29 -1.47 8.90
C LEU A 50 -2.04 -0.33 8.19
N ILE A 51 -1.85 0.90 8.66
CA ILE A 51 -2.57 2.07 8.15
C ILE A 51 -1.73 2.71 7.05
N THR A 52 -2.29 2.76 5.83
CA THR A 52 -1.59 3.34 4.69
C THR A 52 -1.54 4.87 4.78
N HIS A 53 -2.67 5.51 5.03
CA HIS A 53 -2.78 6.95 5.22
C HIS A 53 -4.07 7.30 6.00
N PRO A 54 -4.20 8.52 6.55
CA PRO A 54 -5.26 8.84 7.49
C PRO A 54 -6.52 9.46 6.85
N HIS A 55 -6.82 9.17 5.58
CA HIS A 55 -8.11 9.57 5.01
C HIS A 55 -9.26 8.81 5.67
N LEU A 56 -10.42 9.47 5.74
CA LEU A 56 -11.53 9.02 6.58
C LEU A 56 -12.11 7.68 6.14
N ASP A 57 -12.19 7.43 4.84
CA ASP A 57 -12.63 6.17 4.24
C ASP A 57 -11.74 4.98 4.62
N HIS A 58 -10.44 5.20 4.84
CA HIS A 58 -9.51 4.18 5.32
C HIS A 58 -9.58 3.97 6.85
N LEU A 59 -10.13 4.93 7.59
CA LEU A 59 -10.19 4.90 9.06
C LEU A 59 -11.59 4.68 9.65
N ALA A 60 -12.66 4.94 8.92
CA ALA A 60 -14.02 5.01 9.46
C ALA A 60 -14.42 3.73 10.20
N GLY A 61 -14.13 2.58 9.60
CA GLY A 61 -14.38 1.27 10.22
C GLY A 61 -13.60 1.08 11.53
N LEU A 62 -12.31 1.47 11.56
CA LEU A 62 -11.49 1.41 12.78
C LEU A 62 -12.05 2.35 13.86
N ILE A 63 -12.34 3.60 13.51
CA ILE A 63 -12.82 4.62 14.44
C ILE A 63 -14.15 4.18 15.07
N ILE A 64 -15.15 3.86 14.25
CA ILE A 64 -16.49 3.49 14.74
C ILE A 64 -16.42 2.23 15.64
N ASN A 65 -15.66 1.22 15.21
CA ASN A 65 -15.57 -0.04 15.93
C ASN A 65 -14.63 -0.01 17.16
N SER A 66 -13.79 1.02 17.31
CA SER A 66 -12.85 1.14 18.44
C SER A 66 -13.51 1.21 19.82
N SER A 67 -14.76 1.69 19.88
CA SER A 67 -15.54 1.79 21.11
C SER A 67 -15.92 0.41 21.68
N GLN A 68 -16.01 -0.61 20.81
CA GLN A 68 -16.40 -1.95 21.16
C GLN A 68 -15.26 -2.71 21.84
N LYS A 69 -15.60 -3.58 22.80
CA LYS A 69 -14.61 -4.36 23.55
C LYS A 69 -14.30 -5.65 22.80
N PHE A 70 -13.47 -5.56 21.76
CA PHE A 70 -13.04 -6.70 20.96
C PHE A 70 -11.61 -7.14 21.29
N GLY A 71 -11.49 -8.24 22.03
CA GLY A 71 -10.21 -8.88 22.30
C GLY A 71 -9.24 -8.02 23.11
N SER A 72 -7.95 -8.17 22.83
CA SER A 72 -6.86 -7.39 23.41
C SER A 72 -6.71 -6.02 22.75
N TYR A 73 -5.78 -5.22 23.28
CA TYR A 73 -5.28 -4.01 22.63
C TYR A 73 -4.85 -4.30 21.19
N LYS A 74 -5.03 -3.32 20.30
CA LYS A 74 -4.68 -3.42 18.88
C LYS A 74 -3.59 -2.43 18.52
N SER A 75 -2.60 -2.86 17.75
CA SER A 75 -1.54 -1.98 17.26
C SER A 75 -1.99 -1.24 16.00
N LEU A 76 -1.79 0.07 15.96
CA LEU A 76 -1.95 0.92 14.79
C LEU A 76 -0.56 1.25 14.25
N ILE A 77 -0.22 0.65 13.12
CA ILE A 77 1.12 0.66 12.56
C ILE A 77 1.14 1.56 11.33
N GLY A 78 2.10 2.47 11.25
CA GLY A 78 2.23 3.41 10.14
C GLY A 78 3.42 4.34 10.34
N PHE A 79 3.67 5.21 9.35
CA PHE A 79 4.64 6.30 9.52
C PHE A 79 4.12 7.34 10.52
N GLU A 80 5.05 8.09 11.13
CA GLU A 80 4.72 9.09 12.15
C GLU A 80 3.64 10.07 11.70
N LYS A 81 3.74 10.60 10.46
CA LYS A 81 2.76 11.55 9.89
C LYS A 81 1.38 10.92 9.74
N THR A 82 1.31 9.67 9.26
CA THR A 82 0.06 8.90 9.17
C THR A 82 -0.58 8.73 10.54
N LEU A 83 0.20 8.29 11.53
CA LEU A 83 -0.31 8.05 12.89
C LEU A 83 -0.73 9.34 13.60
N LYS A 84 -0.04 10.47 13.38
CA LYS A 84 -0.49 11.80 13.83
C LYS A 84 -1.83 12.19 13.20
N GLY A 85 -2.05 11.87 11.93
CA GLY A 85 -3.35 12.06 11.29
C GLY A 85 -4.45 11.21 11.93
N VAL A 86 -4.16 9.95 12.29
CA VAL A 86 -5.08 9.09 13.05
C VAL A 86 -5.33 9.65 14.46
N GLU A 87 -4.32 10.17 15.13
CA GLU A 87 -4.41 10.78 16.46
C GLU A 87 -5.40 11.96 16.48
N LEU A 88 -5.49 12.75 15.41
CA LEU A 88 -6.50 13.82 15.30
C LEU A 88 -7.93 13.29 15.44
N ALA A 89 -8.23 12.10 14.92
CA ALA A 89 -9.54 11.47 15.08
C ALA A 89 -9.79 11.04 16.53
N PHE A 90 -8.76 10.54 17.21
CA PHE A 90 -8.81 10.11 18.61
C PHE A 90 -8.42 11.22 19.61
N GLY A 91 -8.49 12.50 19.23
CA GLY A 91 -8.13 13.62 20.10
C GLY A 91 -9.18 13.99 21.16
N GLY A 92 -10.27 13.23 21.27
CA GLY A 92 -11.39 13.50 22.20
C GLY A 92 -12.49 14.42 21.63
N LEU A 93 -12.23 15.12 20.53
CA LEU A 93 -13.22 15.98 19.86
C LEU A 93 -14.10 15.20 18.87
N LEU A 94 -13.47 14.52 17.90
CA LEU A 94 -14.19 13.71 16.90
C LEU A 94 -14.58 12.34 17.48
N TRP A 95 -13.64 11.70 18.17
CA TRP A 95 -13.82 10.41 18.82
C TRP A 95 -13.10 10.39 20.19
N PRO A 96 -13.55 9.57 21.17
CA PRO A 96 -12.85 9.45 22.44
C PRO A 96 -11.37 9.10 22.29
N ALA A 97 -10.54 9.56 23.24
CA ALA A 97 -9.11 9.31 23.26
C ALA A 97 -8.77 7.86 23.65
N LEU A 98 -8.93 6.96 22.67
CA LEU A 98 -8.72 5.51 22.83
C LEU A 98 -7.38 5.03 22.26
N ALA A 99 -6.61 5.91 21.61
CA ALA A 99 -5.31 5.61 21.02
C ALA A 99 -4.18 6.35 21.76
N SER A 100 -3.03 5.69 21.91
CA SER A 100 -1.89 6.22 22.68
C SER A 100 -0.55 5.85 22.07
N TRP A 101 0.42 6.75 22.19
CA TRP A 101 1.82 6.53 21.81
C TRP A 101 2.62 5.74 22.86
N SER A 102 2.13 5.71 24.10
CA SER A 102 2.74 4.90 25.15
C SER A 102 2.28 3.43 25.04
N LYS A 103 2.91 2.51 25.77
CA LYS A 103 2.43 1.12 25.84
C LYS A 103 1.01 1.13 26.39
N ALA A 104 0.04 0.80 25.53
CA ALA A 104 -1.35 0.71 25.92
C ALA A 104 -1.52 -0.33 27.03
N GLY A 105 -2.22 0.04 28.10
CA GLY A 105 -2.36 -0.81 29.29
C GLY A 105 -3.31 -0.26 30.36
N GLY A 106 -3.84 0.97 30.17
CA GLY A 106 -4.88 1.52 31.03
C GLY A 106 -6.27 0.91 30.77
N LEU A 107 -7.26 1.27 31.61
CA LEU A 107 -8.67 0.86 31.46
C LEU A 107 -9.33 1.39 30.17
N VAL A 108 -8.77 2.43 29.55
CA VAL A 108 -9.40 3.26 28.51
C VAL A 108 -8.71 3.14 27.15
N GLU A 109 -7.38 3.14 27.14
CA GLU A 109 -6.59 2.99 25.91
C GLU A 109 -6.85 1.60 25.33
N ARG A 110 -7.13 1.50 24.03
CA ARG A 110 -7.37 0.22 23.34
C ARG A 110 -6.53 0.06 22.10
N LEU A 111 -6.01 1.17 21.60
CA LEU A 111 -5.22 1.25 20.40
C LEU A 111 -3.84 1.79 20.78
N GLN A 112 -2.80 1.17 20.25
CA GLN A 112 -1.42 1.59 20.47
C GLN A 112 -0.80 2.03 19.16
N PHE A 113 -0.31 3.26 19.08
CA PHE A 113 0.48 3.71 17.95
C PHE A 113 1.84 3.01 17.92
N THR A 114 2.22 2.50 16.77
CA THR A 114 3.49 1.81 16.54
C THR A 114 4.11 2.38 15.27
N GLN A 115 5.01 3.34 15.45
CA GLN A 115 5.74 3.96 14.36
C GLN A 115 6.68 2.94 13.71
N VAL A 116 6.71 2.97 12.37
CA VAL A 116 7.71 2.26 11.56
C VAL A 116 8.46 3.26 10.70
N GLU A 117 9.67 2.89 10.27
CA GLU A 117 10.51 3.73 9.42
C GLU A 117 10.41 3.26 7.95
N PRO A 118 10.52 4.18 6.98
CA PRO A 118 10.57 3.83 5.56
C PRO A 118 11.61 2.75 5.26
N PHE A 119 11.22 1.75 4.46
CA PHE A 119 12.04 0.64 4.00
C PHE A 119 12.53 -0.31 5.11
N ALA A 120 12.24 -0.03 6.38
CA ALA A 120 12.68 -0.85 7.50
C ALA A 120 11.76 -2.07 7.68
N LYS A 121 12.35 -3.27 7.73
CA LYS A 121 11.61 -4.50 8.03
C LYS A 121 11.14 -4.49 9.49
N PHE A 122 9.90 -4.93 9.71
CA PHE A 122 9.33 -5.10 11.05
C PHE A 122 8.40 -6.32 11.11
N ASP A 123 8.20 -6.84 12.30
CA ASP A 123 7.35 -8.01 12.54
C ASP A 123 5.93 -7.58 12.96
N VAL A 124 4.93 -8.23 12.38
CA VAL A 124 3.53 -8.15 12.79
C VAL A 124 3.11 -9.48 13.39
N LEU A 125 2.86 -9.48 14.69
CA LEU A 125 2.49 -10.66 15.45
C LEU A 125 0.97 -10.90 15.38
N THR A 126 0.60 -12.12 15.01
CA THR A 126 -0.76 -12.65 15.19
C THR A 126 -0.70 -13.86 16.14
N PRO A 127 -1.85 -14.35 16.66
CA PRO A 127 -1.84 -15.51 17.56
C PRO A 127 -1.26 -16.80 16.95
N ALA A 128 -1.27 -16.93 15.62
CA ALA A 128 -0.86 -18.16 14.94
C ALA A 128 0.43 -17.99 14.11
N VAL A 129 0.66 -16.80 13.56
CA VAL A 129 1.75 -16.53 12.61
C VAL A 129 2.35 -15.16 12.83
N THR A 130 3.65 -15.04 12.53
CA THR A 130 4.33 -13.75 12.42
C THR A 130 4.49 -13.41 10.95
N PHE A 131 4.03 -12.24 10.56
CA PHE A 131 4.30 -11.68 9.24
C PHE A 131 5.49 -10.74 9.33
N LYS A 132 6.38 -10.76 8.33
CA LYS A 132 7.39 -9.71 8.16
C LYS A 132 6.84 -8.68 7.18
N CYS A 133 6.97 -7.42 7.51
CA CYS A 133 6.44 -6.33 6.70
C CYS A 133 7.56 -5.34 6.34
N THR A 134 7.50 -4.78 5.14
CA THR A 134 8.38 -3.69 4.72
C THR A 134 7.53 -2.54 4.16
N PRO A 135 7.56 -1.34 4.76
CA PRO A 135 6.76 -0.21 4.32
C PRO A 135 7.52 0.66 3.31
N PHE A 136 6.84 1.09 2.26
CA PHE A 136 7.38 1.97 1.24
C PHE A 136 6.55 3.26 1.18
N PRO A 137 7.17 4.44 1.30
CA PRO A 137 6.50 5.72 1.13
C PRO A 137 6.10 5.92 -0.34
N ILE A 138 4.85 6.30 -0.56
CA ILE A 138 4.28 6.58 -1.89
C ILE A 138 3.53 7.91 -1.86
N SER A 139 3.31 8.50 -3.03
CA SER A 139 2.67 9.81 -3.15
C SER A 139 1.20 9.65 -3.49
N HIS A 140 0.35 10.45 -2.85
CA HIS A 140 -1.10 10.42 -3.00
C HIS A 140 -1.66 11.83 -3.26
N GLY A 141 -1.08 12.54 -4.23
CA GLY A 141 -1.50 13.89 -4.61
C GLY A 141 -0.85 14.97 -3.74
N THR A 142 -1.45 16.15 -3.67
CA THR A 142 -0.86 17.32 -3.00
C THR A 142 -1.57 17.68 -1.71
N ILE A 143 -0.82 18.14 -0.71
CA ILE A 143 -1.41 18.70 0.51
C ILE A 143 -1.87 20.14 0.22
N GLY A 144 -3.14 20.41 0.47
CA GLY A 144 -3.67 21.76 0.47
C GLY A 144 -4.96 21.92 -0.33
N LEU A 145 -5.62 23.02 -0.02
CA LEU A 145 -6.85 23.44 -0.66
C LEU A 145 -6.56 23.90 -2.09
N VAL A 146 -7.54 23.68 -2.99
CA VAL A 146 -7.67 24.45 -4.22
C VAL A 146 -7.48 25.93 -3.85
N PRO A 147 -6.71 26.74 -4.60
CA PRO A 147 -6.41 28.13 -4.25
C PRO A 147 -7.62 29.01 -3.85
N ASP A 148 -8.84 28.59 -4.21
CA ASP A 148 -10.11 29.25 -3.90
C ASP A 148 -10.94 28.61 -2.76
N ALA A 149 -10.42 27.62 -2.02
CA ALA A 149 -11.21 27.03 -0.95
C ALA A 149 -11.33 28.01 0.22
N ARG A 150 -12.54 28.54 0.39
CA ARG A 150 -12.94 29.51 1.42
C ARG A 150 -13.05 28.90 2.83
N THR A 151 -12.20 27.95 3.18
CA THR A 151 -12.24 27.32 4.50
C THR A 151 -11.29 28.05 5.45
N HIS A 152 -11.84 28.63 6.52
CA HIS A 152 -11.09 29.09 7.69
C HIS A 152 -10.63 27.91 8.55
N ALA A 153 -9.98 26.91 7.94
CA ALA A 153 -9.49 25.74 8.66
C ALA A 153 -8.54 26.22 9.78
N TYR A 154 -8.83 25.80 11.02
CA TYR A 154 -8.09 26.20 12.23
C TYR A 154 -6.61 25.80 12.16
N LEU A 155 -6.29 24.77 11.37
CA LEU A 155 -4.93 24.37 11.01
C LEU A 155 -4.67 24.81 9.57
N GLN A 156 -3.96 25.93 9.41
CA GLN A 156 -3.33 26.25 8.14
C GLN A 156 -2.04 25.44 8.07
N VAL A 157 -2.05 24.37 7.29
CA VAL A 157 -0.80 23.69 6.92
C VAL A 157 -0.09 24.66 5.98
N GLU A 158 1.08 25.17 6.38
CA GLU A 158 1.93 25.96 5.50
C GLU A 158 2.15 25.17 4.21
N LYS A 159 1.78 25.76 3.07
CA LYS A 159 1.89 25.09 1.79
C LYS A 159 3.35 25.07 1.35
N ASP A 160 4.06 23.99 1.60
CA ASP A 160 5.27 23.70 0.84
C ASP A 160 4.81 23.21 -0.56
N PRO A 161 5.16 23.92 -1.65
CA PRO A 161 4.81 23.52 -3.01
C PRO A 161 5.39 22.16 -3.42
N ASN A 162 6.37 21.63 -2.68
CA ASN A 162 6.93 20.29 -2.86
C ASN A 162 6.26 19.23 -1.98
N GLU A 163 5.25 19.59 -1.18
CA GLU A 163 4.61 18.64 -0.27
C GLU A 163 3.54 17.82 -0.99
N VAL A 164 3.78 16.53 -1.07
CA VAL A 164 2.78 15.53 -1.46
C VAL A 164 2.06 15.00 -0.24
N TYR A 165 0.84 14.52 -0.44
CA TYR A 165 0.14 13.74 0.57
C TYR A 165 0.79 12.35 0.65
N ASP A 166 1.22 11.96 1.84
CA ASP A 166 1.95 10.71 2.05
C ASP A 166 0.96 9.53 2.20
N SER A 167 1.26 8.44 1.50
CA SER A 167 0.63 7.14 1.67
C SER A 167 1.71 6.05 1.76
N ILE A 168 1.30 4.80 1.97
CA ILE A 168 2.22 3.68 2.21
C ILE A 168 1.82 2.46 1.39
N ALA A 169 2.80 1.84 0.74
CA ALA A 169 2.70 0.47 0.23
C ALA A 169 3.41 -0.49 1.18
N TYR A 170 2.79 -1.64 1.47
CA TYR A 170 3.36 -2.67 2.34
C TYR A 170 3.65 -3.94 1.55
N PHE A 171 4.89 -4.40 1.58
CA PHE A 171 5.18 -5.80 1.34
C PHE A 171 4.87 -6.59 2.60
N ILE A 172 4.04 -7.63 2.49
CA ILE A 172 3.69 -8.53 3.58
C ILE A 172 4.22 -9.90 3.23
N GLU A 173 5.07 -10.43 4.10
CA GLU A 173 5.85 -11.64 3.88
C GLU A 173 5.49 -12.69 4.93
N PHE A 174 5.37 -13.93 4.46
CA PHE A 174 5.15 -15.09 5.30
C PHE A 174 6.03 -16.24 4.81
N GLU A 175 6.76 -16.83 5.74
CA GLU A 175 7.55 -18.03 5.47
C GLU A 175 6.69 -19.27 5.70
N HIS A 176 6.52 -20.07 4.65
CA HIS A 176 5.78 -21.32 4.70
C HIS A 176 6.58 -22.44 4.06
N GLN A 177 6.86 -23.50 4.82
CA GLN A 177 7.61 -24.67 4.31
C GLN A 177 8.94 -24.27 3.65
N GLU A 178 9.72 -23.42 4.33
CA GLU A 178 11.03 -22.92 3.84
C GLU A 178 10.94 -22.11 2.53
N LYS A 179 9.74 -21.66 2.16
CA LYS A 179 9.51 -20.76 1.02
C LYS A 179 8.97 -19.43 1.50
N ASN A 180 9.61 -18.36 1.08
CA ASN A 180 9.09 -17.02 1.26
C ASN A 180 7.93 -16.81 0.29
N ARG A 181 6.79 -16.40 0.84
CA ARG A 181 5.66 -15.89 0.08
C ARG A 181 5.41 -14.47 0.49
N SER A 182 5.05 -13.64 -0.48
CA SER A 182 4.71 -12.25 -0.24
C SER A 182 3.60 -11.79 -1.15
N PHE A 183 2.88 -10.79 -0.68
CA PHE A 183 2.01 -9.95 -1.50
C PHE A 183 2.31 -8.49 -1.20
N LEU A 184 2.00 -7.64 -2.16
CA LEU A 184 2.17 -6.20 -2.06
C LEU A 184 0.79 -5.55 -1.95
N PHE A 185 0.62 -4.66 -0.98
CA PHE A 185 -0.61 -3.91 -0.78
C PHE A 185 -0.33 -2.42 -0.75
N TRP A 186 -0.85 -1.70 -1.75
CA TRP A 186 -0.74 -0.25 -1.85
C TRP A 186 -1.90 0.40 -1.12
N GLY A 187 -1.63 1.50 -0.42
CA GLY A 187 -2.67 2.50 -0.15
C GLY A 187 -3.04 3.27 -1.40
N ASP A 188 -3.84 4.32 -1.22
CA ASP A 188 -4.12 5.24 -2.31
C ASP A 188 -2.81 5.87 -2.80
N VAL A 189 -2.70 6.02 -4.11
CA VAL A 189 -1.44 6.32 -4.78
C VAL A 189 -1.67 7.00 -6.12
N GLU A 190 -0.78 7.93 -6.45
CA GLU A 190 -0.76 8.60 -7.73
C GLU A 190 0.33 8.03 -8.65
N PRO A 191 0.11 8.02 -9.98
CA PRO A 191 1.14 7.65 -10.94
C PRO A 191 2.33 8.60 -10.89
N ASP A 192 3.54 8.06 -10.96
CA ASP A 192 4.77 8.85 -10.96
C ASP A 192 4.83 9.81 -12.16
N ALA A 193 4.21 9.43 -13.28
CA ALA A 193 4.10 10.26 -14.49
C ALA A 193 3.38 11.60 -14.27
N ILE A 194 2.55 11.72 -13.23
CA ILE A 194 1.79 12.93 -12.91
C ILE A 194 2.12 13.51 -11.52
N SER A 195 2.79 12.76 -10.66
CA SER A 195 3.17 13.21 -9.31
C SER A 195 4.13 14.40 -9.36
N THR A 196 4.02 15.28 -8.36
CA THR A 196 5.04 16.32 -8.10
C THR A 196 6.26 15.77 -7.38
N LEU A 197 6.13 14.63 -6.69
CA LEU A 197 7.23 13.94 -6.03
C LEU A 197 7.07 12.42 -6.27
N PRO A 198 7.55 11.90 -7.41
CA PRO A 198 7.38 10.49 -7.76
C PRO A 198 8.12 9.57 -6.79
N ARG A 199 7.48 8.47 -6.38
CA ARG A 199 7.96 7.54 -5.34
C ARG A 199 7.60 6.07 -5.62
N ASN A 200 6.97 5.73 -6.75
CA ASN A 200 6.53 4.36 -7.04
C ASN A 200 7.71 3.47 -7.47
N LYS A 201 8.72 4.02 -8.13
CA LYS A 201 9.88 3.27 -8.66
C LYS A 201 10.60 2.35 -7.64
N PRO A 202 10.96 2.78 -6.41
CA PRO A 202 11.53 1.87 -5.41
C PRO A 202 10.62 0.69 -5.07
N VAL A 203 9.30 0.91 -5.05
CA VAL A 203 8.33 -0.17 -4.81
C VAL A 203 8.35 -1.18 -5.96
N TRP A 204 8.40 -0.71 -7.21
CA TRP A 204 8.51 -1.58 -8.39
C TRP A 204 9.83 -2.34 -8.46
N ILE A 205 10.94 -1.74 -8.03
CA ILE A 205 12.23 -2.42 -7.95
C ILE A 205 12.15 -3.59 -6.96
N GLU A 206 11.60 -3.36 -5.77
CA GLU A 206 11.42 -4.43 -4.78
C GLU A 206 10.43 -5.51 -5.27
N ALA A 207 9.34 -5.09 -5.94
CA ALA A 207 8.35 -6.00 -6.51
C ALA A 207 8.96 -6.88 -7.61
N ALA A 208 9.73 -6.30 -8.53
CA ALA A 208 10.43 -7.04 -9.59
C ALA A 208 11.38 -8.08 -9.01
N LYS A 209 12.17 -7.71 -8.00
CA LYS A 209 13.10 -8.63 -7.31
C LYS A 209 12.35 -9.84 -6.76
N ARG A 210 11.30 -9.60 -5.97
CA ARG A 210 10.50 -10.67 -5.36
C ARG A 210 9.76 -11.51 -6.39
N PHE A 211 9.29 -10.90 -7.47
CA PHE A 211 8.63 -11.61 -8.56
C PHE A 211 9.59 -12.57 -9.27
N VAL A 212 10.79 -12.11 -9.64
CA VAL A 212 11.82 -12.94 -10.29
C VAL A 212 12.31 -14.06 -9.36
N LEU A 213 12.38 -13.82 -8.05
CA LEU A 213 12.69 -14.84 -7.04
C LEU A 213 11.52 -15.82 -6.79
N GLY A 214 10.34 -15.60 -7.38
CA GLY A 214 9.15 -16.44 -7.20
C GLY A 214 8.44 -16.25 -5.85
N GLU A 215 8.75 -15.17 -5.14
CA GLU A 215 8.25 -14.82 -3.81
C GLU A 215 7.00 -13.93 -3.88
N LEU A 216 6.77 -13.20 -4.98
CA LEU A 216 5.61 -12.33 -5.18
C LEU A 216 4.72 -12.84 -6.31
N ARG A 217 3.41 -12.84 -6.10
CA ARG A 217 2.40 -13.14 -7.14
C ARG A 217 1.21 -12.21 -7.17
N TRP A 218 0.92 -11.53 -6.06
CA TRP A 218 -0.26 -10.68 -5.91
C TRP A 218 0.15 -9.28 -5.54
N ILE A 219 -0.34 -8.31 -6.31
CA ILE A 219 -0.22 -6.88 -6.02
C ILE A 219 -1.63 -6.31 -5.94
N TRP A 220 -1.93 -5.67 -4.82
CA TRP A 220 -3.18 -4.98 -4.57
C TRP A 220 -2.92 -3.49 -4.73
N ILE A 221 -3.50 -2.89 -5.76
CA ILE A 221 -3.27 -1.48 -6.09
C ILE A 221 -4.57 -0.86 -6.59
N GLU A 222 -4.75 0.41 -6.31
CA GLU A 222 -5.97 1.10 -6.70
C GLU A 222 -6.04 1.36 -8.21
N CYS A 223 -7.26 1.43 -8.71
CA CYS A 223 -7.58 2.07 -9.98
C CYS A 223 -8.93 2.75 -9.81
N SER A 224 -8.92 3.99 -9.33
CA SER A 224 -10.11 4.68 -8.86
C SER A 224 -11.08 5.08 -9.97
N TYR A 225 -10.57 5.44 -11.16
CA TYR A 225 -11.34 6.14 -12.18
C TYR A 225 -11.19 5.54 -13.57
N MET A 226 -12.20 5.72 -14.43
CA MET A 226 -12.14 5.37 -15.85
C MET A 226 -11.20 6.30 -16.64
N ASN A 227 -10.73 5.85 -17.80
CA ASN A 227 -9.81 6.59 -18.66
C ASN A 227 -10.35 7.96 -19.12
N ASN A 228 -11.68 8.10 -19.21
CA ASN A 228 -12.34 9.35 -19.56
C ASN A 228 -12.09 10.49 -18.54
N ARG A 229 -11.60 10.17 -17.34
CA ARG A 229 -11.30 11.18 -16.33
C ARG A 229 -10.02 11.94 -16.69
N PRO A 230 -10.06 13.29 -16.76
CA PRO A 230 -8.88 14.11 -16.98
C PRO A 230 -7.83 13.94 -15.88
N ASN A 231 -6.54 13.93 -16.25
CA ASN A 231 -5.44 13.68 -15.30
C ASN A 231 -5.40 14.68 -14.14
N ASN A 232 -5.73 15.96 -14.40
CA ASN A 232 -5.76 17.01 -13.38
C ASN A 232 -6.92 16.87 -12.37
N LEU A 233 -7.85 15.94 -12.59
CA LEU A 233 -8.97 15.64 -11.70
C LEU A 233 -8.82 14.29 -11.00
N LEU A 234 -7.65 13.65 -11.10
CA LEU A 234 -7.38 12.38 -10.43
C LEU A 234 -7.13 12.56 -8.93
N PHE A 235 -6.65 13.73 -8.50
CA PHE A 235 -6.44 14.07 -7.09
C PHE A 235 -5.69 12.98 -6.31
N GLY A 236 -4.58 12.50 -6.86
CA GLY A 236 -3.73 11.52 -6.20
C GLY A 236 -4.10 10.06 -6.47
N HIS A 237 -4.87 9.76 -7.52
CA HIS A 237 -5.35 8.40 -7.82
C HIS A 237 -5.01 7.92 -9.23
N PHE A 238 -5.20 6.62 -9.46
CA PHE A 238 -5.01 5.97 -10.76
C PHE A 238 -6.25 5.96 -11.67
N LYS A 239 -5.97 5.75 -12.96
CA LYS A 239 -6.88 5.29 -14.00
C LYS A 239 -6.16 4.26 -14.90
N PRO A 240 -6.86 3.46 -15.72
CA PRO A 240 -6.28 2.32 -16.41
C PRO A 240 -4.99 2.58 -17.20
N ASP A 241 -4.95 3.60 -18.06
CA ASP A 241 -3.77 3.85 -18.89
C ASP A 241 -2.53 4.15 -18.05
N LEU A 242 -2.69 4.93 -16.98
CA LEU A 242 -1.58 5.28 -16.08
C LEU A 242 -1.13 4.08 -15.23
N LEU A 243 -2.04 3.16 -14.89
CA LEU A 243 -1.67 1.92 -14.20
C LEU A 243 -0.86 1.02 -15.13
N ILE A 244 -1.23 0.96 -16.41
CA ILE A 244 -0.51 0.18 -17.41
C ILE A 244 0.89 0.76 -17.64
N ASP A 245 1.06 2.08 -17.70
CA ASP A 245 2.38 2.72 -17.79
C ASP A 245 3.32 2.31 -16.62
N GLU A 246 2.78 2.20 -15.40
CA GLU A 246 3.55 1.73 -14.24
C GLU A 246 3.88 0.23 -14.33
N LEU A 247 2.98 -0.58 -14.89
CA LEU A 247 3.23 -2.01 -15.12
C LEU A 247 4.25 -2.24 -16.24
N GLU A 248 4.31 -1.38 -17.27
CA GLU A 248 5.39 -1.38 -18.26
C GLU A 248 6.74 -1.07 -17.59
N THR A 249 6.77 -0.12 -16.67
CA THR A 249 7.97 0.17 -15.85
C THR A 249 8.40 -1.07 -15.06
N LEU A 250 7.45 -1.75 -14.39
CA LEU A 250 7.72 -3.01 -13.69
C LEU A 250 8.28 -4.09 -14.64
N ALA A 251 7.70 -4.24 -15.83
CA ALA A 251 8.14 -5.21 -16.83
C ALA A 251 9.59 -5.00 -17.26
N ILE A 252 9.98 -3.75 -17.54
CA ILE A 252 11.37 -3.40 -17.90
C ILE A 252 12.35 -3.80 -16.77
N ILE A 253 11.97 -3.57 -15.52
CA ILE A 253 12.81 -3.95 -14.36
C ILE A 253 12.90 -5.48 -14.24
N VAL A 254 11.77 -6.19 -14.40
CA VAL A 254 11.71 -7.65 -14.34
C VAL A 254 12.60 -8.29 -15.41
N GLU A 255 12.55 -7.82 -16.65
CA GLU A 255 13.41 -8.33 -17.73
C GLU A 255 14.88 -8.21 -17.40
N LYS A 256 15.27 -7.07 -16.83
CA LYS A 256 16.64 -6.83 -16.40
C LYS A 256 17.04 -7.77 -15.27
N PHE A 257 16.19 -7.94 -14.28
CA PHE A 257 16.48 -8.80 -13.13
C PHE A 257 16.54 -10.29 -13.48
N LYS A 258 15.82 -10.74 -14.51
CA LYS A 258 15.96 -12.10 -15.05
C LYS A 258 17.35 -12.38 -15.64
N GLN A 259 18.12 -11.35 -15.99
CA GLN A 259 19.48 -11.48 -16.52
C GLN A 259 20.55 -11.51 -15.41
N LEU A 260 20.19 -11.14 -14.18
CA LEU A 260 21.13 -11.10 -13.06
C LEU A 260 21.28 -12.48 -12.40
N PRO A 261 22.49 -12.85 -11.93
CA PRO A 261 22.66 -13.98 -11.03
C PRO A 261 21.80 -13.81 -9.76
N VAL A 262 21.25 -14.92 -9.27
CA VAL A 262 20.35 -14.91 -8.09
C VAL A 262 20.98 -14.24 -6.86
N GLU A 263 22.27 -14.43 -6.64
CA GLU A 263 22.97 -13.81 -5.50
C GLU A 263 23.13 -12.29 -5.65
N GLU A 264 23.31 -11.79 -6.88
CA GLU A 264 23.33 -10.36 -7.15
C GLU A 264 21.92 -9.77 -6.97
N LEU A 265 20.90 -10.45 -7.50
CA LEU A 265 19.51 -10.05 -7.39
C LEU A 265 19.05 -9.92 -5.93
N LYS A 266 19.45 -10.86 -5.05
CA LYS A 266 19.14 -10.81 -3.61
C LYS A 266 19.73 -9.57 -2.92
N ASN A 267 20.86 -9.06 -3.40
CA ASN A 267 21.56 -7.92 -2.83
C ASN A 267 21.09 -6.58 -3.40
N VAL A 268 20.18 -6.56 -4.37
CA VAL A 268 19.64 -5.32 -4.93
C VAL A 268 18.87 -4.54 -3.85
N ASN A 269 19.33 -3.31 -3.61
CA ASN A 269 18.69 -2.32 -2.76
C ASN A 269 17.74 -1.43 -3.58
N ALA A 270 16.46 -1.48 -3.26
CA ALA A 270 15.41 -0.75 -3.95
C ALA A 270 15.56 0.78 -3.92
N THR A 271 16.25 1.34 -2.92
CA THR A 271 16.43 2.80 -2.78
C THR A 271 17.66 3.33 -3.52
N GLU A 272 18.59 2.45 -3.89
CA GLU A 272 19.87 2.83 -4.50
C GLU A 272 19.98 2.39 -5.96
N PHE A 273 19.16 1.41 -6.36
CA PHE A 273 19.22 0.85 -7.70
C PHE A 273 18.80 1.88 -8.77
N SER A 274 19.76 2.27 -9.60
CA SER A 274 19.54 3.07 -10.81
C SER A 274 19.58 2.18 -12.05
N ILE A 275 18.52 2.24 -12.85
CA ILE A 275 18.45 1.51 -14.12
C ILE A 275 19.43 2.11 -15.13
N ASP A 276 19.59 3.44 -15.11
CA ASP A 276 20.38 4.21 -16.07
C ASP A 276 21.89 3.93 -15.94
N GLU A 277 22.39 3.81 -14.71
CA GLU A 277 23.82 3.54 -14.44
C GLU A 277 24.25 2.17 -14.98
N TYR A 278 23.44 1.14 -14.73
CA TYR A 278 23.77 -0.23 -15.13
C TYR A 278 23.62 -0.46 -16.66
N ILE A 279 22.77 0.33 -17.34
CA ILE A 279 22.66 0.27 -18.81
C ILE A 279 23.88 0.94 -19.47
N ASN A 280 24.35 2.06 -18.92
CA ASN A 280 25.60 2.68 -19.38
C ASN A 280 26.80 1.74 -19.21
N GLU A 281 26.85 0.94 -18.14
CA GLU A 281 27.87 -0.10 -17.99
C GLU A 281 27.75 -1.22 -19.05
N SER A 282 26.53 -1.66 -19.40
CA SER A 282 26.34 -2.66 -20.46
C SER A 282 26.70 -2.14 -21.86
N LYS A 283 26.44 -0.85 -22.15
CA LYS A 283 26.92 -0.21 -23.39
C LYS A 283 28.44 -0.03 -23.41
N MET A 284 29.05 0.33 -22.28
CA MET A 284 30.52 0.41 -22.17
C MET A 284 31.21 -0.96 -22.30
N LYS A 285 30.55 -2.06 -21.93
CA LYS A 285 31.07 -3.43 -22.14
C LYS A 285 30.99 -3.87 -23.62
N ASP A 286 30.03 -3.36 -24.40
CA ASP A 286 29.98 -3.59 -25.86
C ASP A 286 30.93 -2.66 -26.64
N GLU A 287 31.26 -1.47 -26.11
CA GLU A 287 32.14 -0.48 -26.75
C GLU A 287 33.64 -0.62 -26.39
N THR A 288 34.02 -1.52 -25.47
CA THR A 288 35.41 -1.70 -25.03
C THR A 288 36.29 -2.56 -25.97
N GLN A 289 35.84 -2.79 -27.22
CA GLN A 289 36.72 -3.20 -28.33
C GLN A 289 37.10 -2.04 -29.27
N SER A 290 37.26 -0.80 -28.78
CA SER A 290 38.11 0.17 -29.49
C SER A 290 38.60 1.34 -28.64
N VAL A 291 39.88 1.25 -28.27
CA VAL A 291 40.91 2.31 -28.31
C VAL A 291 40.85 3.51 -27.34
N SER A 292 41.95 3.56 -26.56
CA SER A 292 42.76 4.67 -26.01
C SER A 292 42.27 5.56 -24.87
N GLN A 293 42.98 5.37 -23.76
CA GLN A 293 43.47 6.33 -22.76
C GLN A 293 43.43 7.81 -23.16
N ASP A 294 42.83 8.62 -22.30
CA ASP A 294 43.45 9.86 -21.84
C ASP A 294 43.02 10.16 -20.40
N SER A 295 44.01 10.46 -19.57
CA SER A 295 43.93 10.69 -18.14
C SER A 295 43.69 12.16 -17.82
N VAL A 296 42.75 12.46 -16.91
CA VAL A 296 42.70 13.74 -16.20
C VAL A 296 42.50 13.46 -14.72
N GLU A 297 43.42 13.99 -13.92
CA GLU A 297 43.47 13.94 -12.46
C GLU A 297 42.41 14.87 -11.87
N ASP A 298 41.68 14.41 -10.85
CA ASP A 298 40.84 15.26 -10.01
C ASP A 298 41.28 15.16 -8.53
N ASP A 299 41.50 16.33 -7.94
CA ASP A 299 42.03 16.60 -6.61
C ASP A 299 41.18 16.01 -5.46
N GLU A 300 41.85 15.35 -4.53
CA GLU A 300 41.32 14.95 -3.23
C GLU A 300 41.12 16.15 -2.30
N ASN A 301 39.97 16.24 -1.64
CA ASN A 301 39.93 16.86 -0.31
C ASN A 301 38.83 16.30 0.61
N GLY A 302 39.28 15.54 1.62
CA GLY A 302 38.82 15.60 3.02
C GLY A 302 37.42 15.10 3.36
N SER A 303 37.28 13.82 3.74
CA SER A 303 36.09 13.29 4.42
C SER A 303 36.37 13.00 5.90
N VAL A 304 35.50 13.50 6.78
CA VAL A 304 35.42 13.16 8.21
C VAL A 304 34.38 12.04 8.38
N PRO A 305 34.57 11.03 9.24
CA PRO A 305 33.67 9.88 9.29
C PRO A 305 32.34 10.25 9.98
N LEU A 306 31.23 10.18 9.25
CA LEU A 306 29.88 10.26 9.82
C LEU A 306 29.45 8.91 10.43
N SER A 307 28.72 8.96 11.54
CA SER A 307 28.17 7.78 12.23
C SER A 307 27.09 7.05 11.40
N GLN A 308 26.96 5.74 11.60
CA GLN A 308 26.04 4.84 10.86
C GLN A 308 24.56 5.27 10.91
N ALA A 309 24.09 5.90 11.99
CA ALA A 309 22.71 6.39 12.11
C ALA A 309 22.43 7.58 11.18
N ASN A 310 23.42 8.45 10.94
CA ASN A 310 23.29 9.58 10.02
C ASN A 310 23.35 9.13 8.56
N GLN A 311 24.08 8.04 8.26
CA GLN A 311 24.13 7.47 6.91
C GLN A 311 22.78 6.86 6.50
N ALA A 312 22.13 6.11 7.39
CA ALA A 312 20.78 5.58 7.15
C ALA A 312 19.75 6.70 6.91
N SER A 313 19.79 7.77 7.72
CA SER A 313 18.91 8.94 7.55
C SER A 313 19.17 9.72 6.27
N GLN A 314 20.44 9.83 5.83
CA GLN A 314 20.80 10.47 4.56
C GLN A 314 20.40 9.63 3.34
N ALA A 315 20.57 8.31 3.38
CA ALA A 315 20.13 7.41 2.31
C ALA A 315 18.60 7.42 2.17
N VAL A 316 17.87 7.38 3.28
CA VAL A 316 16.40 7.51 3.30
C VAL A 316 15.96 8.88 2.78
N ARG A 317 16.62 9.98 3.19
CA ARG A 317 16.35 11.32 2.62
C ARG A 317 16.68 11.41 1.13
N LYS A 318 17.77 10.79 0.65
CA LYS A 318 18.12 10.75 -0.77
C LYS A 318 17.13 9.90 -1.58
N ALA A 319 16.61 8.82 -1.01
CA ALA A 319 15.56 8.00 -1.63
C ALA A 319 14.21 8.74 -1.68
N LEU A 320 13.89 9.50 -0.63
CA LEU A 320 12.63 10.25 -0.49
C LEU A 320 12.62 11.61 -1.23
N PHE A 321 13.79 12.27 -1.32
CA PHE A 321 13.94 13.66 -1.76
C PHE A 321 15.13 13.91 -2.69
N GLY A 322 15.97 12.90 -2.98
CA GLY A 322 17.20 13.04 -3.76
C GLY A 322 17.01 12.98 -5.27
N GLY A 323 15.76 12.92 -5.74
CA GLY A 323 15.39 13.01 -7.15
C GLY A 323 14.79 14.37 -7.48
N LEU A 324 15.58 15.21 -8.14
CA LEU A 324 15.18 16.34 -8.99
C LEU A 324 14.76 17.68 -8.33
N ASN A 325 15.56 18.69 -8.67
CA ASN A 325 15.14 20.07 -8.80
C ASN A 325 13.78 20.19 -9.52
N HIS A 326 12.92 21.03 -8.94
CA HIS A 326 11.58 21.46 -9.35
C HIS A 326 11.48 22.12 -10.76
N ALA A 327 12.32 21.80 -11.76
CA ALA A 327 12.38 22.56 -13.01
C ALA A 327 12.61 21.79 -14.33
N LEU A 328 12.59 20.45 -14.36
CA LEU A 328 12.63 19.69 -15.63
C LEU A 328 11.37 18.85 -15.82
N ARG A 329 10.24 19.57 -15.88
CA ARG A 329 8.89 19.04 -16.06
C ARG A 329 8.59 18.72 -17.54
N ILE A 330 9.39 17.86 -18.17
CA ILE A 330 9.07 17.01 -19.34
C ILE A 330 10.11 15.87 -19.29
N GLY A 331 9.85 14.76 -18.58
CA GLY A 331 10.89 13.73 -18.52
C GLY A 331 10.78 12.56 -17.56
N TYR A 332 9.64 12.25 -16.92
CA TYR A 332 9.53 10.94 -16.26
C TYR A 332 9.74 9.80 -17.29
N ASN A 333 9.18 10.01 -18.50
CA ASN A 333 9.47 9.22 -19.70
C ASN A 333 10.73 9.67 -20.47
N LYS A 334 11.66 10.47 -19.94
CA LYS A 334 12.96 10.70 -20.60
C LYS A 334 14.07 9.77 -20.09
N GLY A 335 13.94 9.24 -18.87
CA GLY A 335 14.77 8.11 -18.42
C GLY A 335 14.36 6.81 -19.11
N PHE A 336 13.04 6.57 -19.24
CA PHE A 336 12.49 5.36 -19.85
C PHE A 336 12.01 5.49 -21.30
N GLY A 337 11.88 6.68 -21.88
CA GLY A 337 11.31 6.87 -23.23
C GLY A 337 12.08 6.23 -24.38
N PHE A 338 13.21 5.58 -24.09
CA PHE A 338 13.97 4.75 -25.04
C PHE A 338 13.91 3.26 -24.73
N PHE A 339 13.30 2.84 -23.62
CA PHE A 339 13.32 1.47 -23.16
C PHE A 339 11.91 0.90 -23.18
N GLN A 340 11.70 -0.04 -24.08
CA GLN A 340 10.54 -0.93 -24.08
C GLN A 340 11.02 -2.29 -23.61
N HIS A 341 10.13 -3.02 -22.92
CA HIS A 341 10.35 -4.42 -22.64
C HIS A 341 10.42 -5.18 -23.99
N THR A 342 11.26 -6.20 -24.08
CA THR A 342 11.57 -6.92 -25.34
C THR A 342 11.16 -8.38 -25.32
N THR A 343 10.86 -8.91 -24.14
CA THR A 343 10.40 -10.27 -23.93
C THR A 343 8.88 -10.34 -24.03
N GLU A 344 8.37 -11.46 -24.54
CA GLU A 344 6.95 -11.74 -24.54
C GLU A 344 6.48 -12.00 -23.11
N LYS A 345 5.43 -11.30 -22.68
CA LYS A 345 4.73 -11.53 -21.40
C LYS A 345 5.66 -11.52 -20.19
N PRO A 346 6.43 -10.44 -19.96
CA PRO A 346 7.43 -10.35 -18.90
C PRO A 346 6.84 -10.57 -17.50
N LEU A 347 5.55 -10.23 -17.32
CA LEU A 347 4.80 -10.31 -16.07
C LEU A 347 3.85 -11.53 -16.00
N ASP A 348 4.00 -12.53 -16.86
CA ASP A 348 3.15 -13.73 -16.80
C ASP A 348 3.20 -14.40 -15.41
N GLY A 349 2.01 -14.70 -14.88
CA GLY A 349 1.82 -15.25 -13.54
C GLY A 349 1.67 -14.20 -12.43
N LEU A 350 1.82 -12.91 -12.72
CA LEU A 350 1.49 -11.83 -11.79
C LEU A 350 -0.01 -11.51 -11.84
N VAL A 351 -0.63 -11.33 -10.67
CA VAL A 351 -2.02 -10.93 -10.52
C VAL A 351 -2.11 -9.55 -9.87
N ILE A 352 -2.81 -8.63 -10.55
CA ILE A 352 -3.09 -7.27 -10.06
C ILE A 352 -4.55 -7.22 -9.60
N ALA A 353 -4.74 -7.16 -8.29
CA ALA A 353 -6.03 -6.98 -7.67
C ALA A 353 -6.38 -5.48 -7.62
N ILE A 354 -7.40 -5.08 -8.38
CA ILE A 354 -7.84 -3.68 -8.50
C ILE A 354 -8.67 -3.29 -7.29
N THR A 355 -8.17 -2.35 -6.49
CA THR A 355 -8.86 -1.83 -5.29
C THR A 355 -9.40 -0.43 -5.49
N HIS A 356 -10.18 0.02 -4.50
CA HIS A 356 -10.54 1.43 -4.31
C HIS A 356 -11.16 2.13 -5.54
N VAL A 357 -11.98 1.40 -6.30
CA VAL A 357 -12.78 1.97 -7.39
C VAL A 357 -13.77 2.98 -6.81
N LYS A 358 -13.73 4.23 -7.28
CA LYS A 358 -14.65 5.26 -6.81
C LYS A 358 -15.99 5.17 -7.52
N GLU A 359 -17.05 5.39 -6.77
CA GLU A 359 -18.41 5.38 -7.32
C GLU A 359 -18.66 6.60 -8.20
N ASP A 360 -19.35 6.38 -9.31
CA ASP A 360 -19.95 7.46 -10.08
C ASP A 360 -21.44 7.55 -9.72
N PRO A 361 -21.95 8.71 -9.25
CA PRO A 361 -23.35 8.84 -8.82
C PRO A 361 -24.38 8.56 -9.92
N MET A 362 -24.00 8.66 -11.20
CA MET A 362 -24.90 8.41 -12.33
C MET A 362 -24.82 6.96 -12.82
N LEU A 363 -23.65 6.32 -12.73
CA LEU A 363 -23.44 4.97 -13.26
C LEU A 363 -23.49 3.87 -12.18
N GLY A 364 -23.21 4.21 -10.92
CA GLY A 364 -23.00 3.28 -9.82
C GLY A 364 -21.63 2.60 -9.84
N CYS A 365 -21.21 2.05 -8.70
CA CYS A 365 -19.87 1.46 -8.51
C CYS A 365 -19.59 0.27 -9.44
N ASP A 366 -20.58 -0.62 -9.64
CA ASP A 366 -20.39 -1.83 -10.44
C ASP A 366 -20.09 -1.52 -11.91
N VAL A 367 -20.79 -0.54 -12.49
CA VAL A 367 -20.59 -0.14 -13.89
C VAL A 367 -19.22 0.51 -14.09
N VAL A 368 -18.80 1.34 -13.14
CA VAL A 368 -17.46 1.95 -13.16
C VAL A 368 -16.39 0.86 -13.09
N SER A 369 -16.52 -0.07 -12.14
CA SER A 369 -15.56 -1.16 -11.97
C SER A 369 -15.48 -2.08 -13.18
N GLU A 370 -16.61 -2.46 -13.79
CA GLU A 370 -16.62 -3.24 -15.03
C GLU A 370 -16.00 -2.47 -16.21
N THR A 371 -16.18 -1.15 -16.25
CA THR A 371 -15.59 -0.31 -17.30
C THR A 371 -14.08 -0.20 -17.13
N ILE A 372 -13.58 0.03 -15.92
CA ILE A 372 -12.15 0.02 -15.60
C ILE A 372 -11.53 -1.32 -15.97
N MET A 373 -12.17 -2.43 -15.59
CA MET A 373 -11.69 -3.76 -15.96
C MET A 373 -11.64 -3.95 -17.48
N ARG A 374 -12.67 -3.49 -18.21
CA ARG A 374 -12.67 -3.55 -19.68
C ARG A 374 -11.54 -2.72 -20.28
N GLU A 375 -11.36 -1.48 -19.81
CA GLU A 375 -10.30 -0.57 -20.26
C GLU A 375 -8.91 -1.19 -20.07
N LEU A 376 -8.65 -1.76 -18.87
CA LEU A 376 -7.42 -2.49 -18.58
C LEU A 376 -7.17 -3.66 -19.53
N HIS A 377 -8.17 -4.52 -19.76
CA HIS A 377 -8.02 -5.68 -20.65
C HIS A 377 -7.95 -5.32 -22.14
N SER A 378 -8.56 -4.20 -22.54
CA SER A 378 -8.62 -3.77 -23.95
C SER A 378 -7.39 -3.00 -24.41
N ASN A 379 -6.55 -2.56 -23.49
CA ASN A 379 -5.30 -1.89 -23.81
C ASN A 379 -4.31 -2.90 -24.42
N SER A 380 -3.71 -2.54 -25.56
CA SER A 380 -2.80 -3.43 -26.29
C SER A 380 -1.60 -3.89 -25.48
N SER A 381 -1.05 -3.01 -24.62
CA SER A 381 0.11 -3.35 -23.79
C SER A 381 -0.21 -4.43 -22.75
N THR A 382 -1.46 -4.57 -22.33
CA THR A 382 -1.85 -5.57 -21.32
C THR A 382 -1.59 -7.00 -21.79
N GLU A 383 -1.89 -7.31 -23.05
CA GLU A 383 -1.63 -8.64 -23.61
C GLU A 383 -0.12 -8.91 -23.71
N ASP A 384 0.65 -7.89 -24.11
CA ASP A 384 2.11 -7.96 -24.24
C ASP A 384 2.80 -8.13 -22.88
N LEU A 385 2.25 -7.54 -21.81
CA LEU A 385 2.74 -7.67 -20.44
C LEU A 385 2.48 -9.06 -19.84
N GLY A 386 1.39 -9.72 -20.21
CA GLY A 386 0.99 -11.03 -19.68
C GLY A 386 0.37 -11.00 -18.28
N VAL A 387 0.06 -9.81 -17.78
CA VAL A 387 -0.49 -9.60 -16.44
C VAL A 387 -1.97 -10.00 -16.36
N LYS A 388 -2.42 -10.51 -15.20
CA LYS A 388 -3.83 -10.81 -14.95
C LYS A 388 -4.44 -9.78 -14.02
N PHE A 389 -5.53 -9.16 -14.45
CA PHE A 389 -6.32 -8.28 -13.59
C PHE A 389 -7.41 -9.08 -12.86
N TYR A 390 -7.61 -8.76 -11.59
CA TYR A 390 -8.62 -9.35 -10.75
C TYR A 390 -9.41 -8.27 -10.03
N ARG A 391 -10.73 -8.44 -9.96
CA ARG A 391 -11.65 -7.53 -9.27
C ARG A 391 -12.10 -8.18 -7.94
N PRO A 392 -11.56 -7.76 -6.79
CA PRO A 392 -11.99 -8.25 -5.49
C PRO A 392 -13.43 -7.86 -5.19
N LYS A 393 -14.20 -8.75 -4.57
CA LYS A 393 -15.56 -8.45 -4.08
C LYS A 393 -15.61 -8.36 -2.57
N GLN A 394 -16.40 -7.43 -2.04
CA GLN A 394 -16.62 -7.36 -0.60
C GLN A 394 -17.24 -8.66 -0.08
N GLY A 395 -16.69 -9.19 1.03
CA GLY A 395 -17.10 -10.47 1.61
C GLY A 395 -16.42 -11.69 0.98
N GLU A 396 -15.60 -11.50 -0.05
CA GLU A 396 -14.81 -12.58 -0.65
C GLU A 396 -13.58 -12.91 0.19
N ARG A 397 -13.20 -14.19 0.19
CA ARG A 397 -11.92 -14.67 0.71
C ARG A 397 -11.08 -15.18 -0.45
N ILE A 398 -9.90 -14.61 -0.62
CA ILE A 398 -8.97 -14.99 -1.68
C ILE A 398 -7.86 -15.85 -1.07
N MET A 399 -7.48 -16.90 -1.80
CA MET A 399 -6.44 -17.85 -1.42
C MET A 399 -5.35 -17.79 -2.49
N PHE A 400 -4.10 -17.59 -2.09
CA PHE A 400 -2.97 -17.47 -3.01
C PHE A 400 -1.68 -18.05 -2.44
#